data_AF-A0A0B7BRL2-F1
#
_entry.id   AF-A0A0B7BRL2-F1
#
_cell.length_a   1.000
_cell.length_b   1.000
_cell.length_c   1.000
_cell.angle_alpha   90.00
_cell.angle_beta   90.00
_cell.angle_gamma   90.00
#
_symmetry.space_group_name_H-M   'P 1'
#
loop_
_entity.id
_entity.type
_entity.pdbx_description
1 polymer ?
#
loop_
_entity_poly.entity_id
_entity_poly.type
_entity_poly.pdbx_seq_one_letter_code
_entity_poly.pdbx_strand_id
1 'polypeptide(L)'
;MSRHEGVSCDSCMKGNFRGKRYKCLVCYDYDLCSTCYDAGATTPRHTTDHPMQCILTRADFDVFYGGEALTTEQPQAYTCPHCSKMGYSESSLHEHVTADHSDLSAEVVCPICASLPGGDPNHVTDDFA
;
A
#
# COMPACT_ATOMS: atom_id res chain seq x y z
N MET A 1 4.30 -14.99 -8.61
CA MET A 1 5.53 -14.73 -7.83
C MET A 1 5.23 -14.95 -6.35
N SER A 2 6.13 -15.62 -5.61
CA SER A 2 5.96 -16.00 -4.19
C SER A 2 6.75 -15.12 -3.21
N ARG A 3 7.31 -14.02 -3.69
CA ARG A 3 8.11 -13.05 -2.95
C ARG A 3 8.04 -11.69 -3.65
N HIS A 4 8.34 -10.61 -2.92
CA HIS A 4 8.43 -9.26 -3.46
C HIS A 4 9.82 -9.02 -4.07
N GLU A 5 10.01 -9.41 -5.33
CA GLU A 5 11.31 -9.25 -6.01
C GLU A 5 11.65 -7.78 -6.23
N GLY A 6 12.90 -7.40 -5.95
CA GLY A 6 13.40 -6.02 -6.08
C GLY A 6 12.98 -5.08 -4.96
N VAL A 7 12.28 -5.58 -3.93
CA VAL A 7 11.83 -4.79 -2.78
C VAL A 7 12.66 -5.17 -1.54
N SER A 8 13.03 -4.16 -0.75
CA SER A 8 13.71 -4.33 0.53
C SER A 8 12.93 -3.67 1.65
N CYS A 9 13.00 -4.22 2.86
CA CYS A 9 12.43 -3.60 4.05
C CYS A 9 13.40 -2.54 4.59
N ASP A 10 12.96 -1.29 4.73
CA ASP A 10 13.80 -0.17 5.16
C ASP A 10 14.22 -0.22 6.63
N SER A 11 13.52 -1.01 7.45
CA SER A 11 13.87 -1.19 8.87
C SER A 11 14.91 -2.27 9.11
N CYS A 12 14.81 -3.43 8.45
CA CYS A 12 15.69 -4.58 8.69
C CYS A 12 16.60 -4.94 7.50
N MET A 13 16.52 -4.19 6.40
CA MET A 13 17.28 -4.39 5.16
C MET A 13 17.05 -5.74 4.47
N LYS A 14 16.04 -6.51 4.88
CA LYS A 14 15.70 -7.78 4.25
C LYS A 14 15.12 -7.54 2.86
N GLY A 15 15.85 -7.95 1.83
CA GLY A 15 15.39 -7.95 0.44
C GLY A 15 14.57 -9.18 0.07
N ASN A 16 13.79 -9.08 -1.01
CA ASN A 16 13.09 -10.20 -1.67
C ASN A 16 12.27 -11.07 -0.70
N PHE A 17 11.62 -10.44 0.28
CA PHE A 17 10.93 -11.14 1.35
C PHE A 17 9.60 -11.74 0.89
N ARG A 18 9.15 -12.74 1.64
CA ARG A 18 7.85 -13.42 1.47
C ARG A 18 6.80 -12.82 2.40
N GLY A 19 5.54 -13.12 2.13
CA GLY A 19 4.41 -12.63 2.92
C GLY A 19 4.03 -11.20 2.54
N LYS A 20 3.43 -10.48 3.48
CA LYS A 20 2.88 -9.13 3.24
C LYS A 20 4.00 -8.08 3.16
N ARG A 21 3.91 -7.22 2.15
CA ARG A 21 4.63 -5.94 2.06
C ARG A 21 3.72 -4.83 2.54
N TYR A 22 4.26 -3.92 3.32
CA TYR A 22 3.58 -2.71 3.76
C TYR A 22 4.31 -1.51 3.18
N LYS A 23 3.65 -0.81 2.26
CA LYS A 23 4.20 0.40 1.65
C LYS A 23 3.64 1.64 2.33
N CYS A 24 4.51 2.57 2.71
CA CYS A 24 4.07 3.83 3.28
C CYS A 24 3.42 4.72 2.21
N LEU A 25 2.29 5.32 2.55
CA LEU A 25 1.56 6.22 1.66
C LEU A 25 1.95 7.69 1.82
N VAL A 26 2.94 7.97 2.68
CA VAL A 26 3.46 9.32 2.94
C VAL A 26 4.96 9.40 2.65
N CYS A 27 5.72 8.38 3.05
CA CYS A 27 7.16 8.34 2.83
C CYS A 27 7.48 7.87 1.41
N TYR A 28 8.33 8.62 0.70
CA TYR A 28 8.88 8.20 -0.57
C TYR A 28 9.73 6.93 -0.41
N ASP A 29 9.46 5.92 -1.24
CA ASP A 29 10.20 4.65 -1.33
C ASP A 29 10.44 3.96 0.03
N TYR A 30 9.42 3.95 0.88
CA TYR A 30 9.48 3.30 2.19
C TYR A 30 8.57 2.07 2.27
N ASP A 31 9.18 0.92 2.55
CA ASP A 31 8.57 -0.38 2.58
C ASP A 31 8.99 -1.16 3.83
N LEU A 32 8.02 -1.83 4.45
CA LEU A 32 8.23 -2.71 5.58
C LEU A 32 7.78 -4.13 5.24
N CYS A 33 8.54 -5.11 5.74
CA CYS A 33 8.05 -6.49 5.83
C CYS A 33 7.06 -6.60 7.00
N SER A 34 6.23 -7.65 7.01
CA SER A 34 5.23 -7.87 8.07
C SER A 34 5.82 -7.80 9.48
N THR A 35 6.99 -8.41 9.71
CA THR A 35 7.63 -8.39 11.04
C THR A 35 7.98 -6.99 11.52
N CYS A 36 8.49 -6.12 10.64
CA CYS A 36 8.84 -4.75 11.01
C CYS A 36 7.60 -3.87 11.16
N TYR A 37 6.58 -4.08 10.35
CA TYR A 37 5.30 -3.40 10.48
C TYR A 37 4.63 -3.74 11.83
N ASP A 38 4.51 -5.04 12.15
CA ASP A 38 3.88 -5.52 13.39
C ASP A 38 4.67 -5.11 14.65
N ALA A 39 6.00 -4.96 14.52
CA ALA A 39 6.86 -4.47 15.59
C ALA A 39 6.80 -2.94 15.79
N GLY A 40 6.07 -2.20 14.94
CA GLY A 40 5.99 -0.74 15.01
C GLY A 40 7.32 -0.05 14.68
N ALA A 41 8.03 -0.53 13.66
CA ALA A 41 9.31 0.06 13.25
C ALA A 41 9.15 1.54 12.86
N THR A 42 10.02 2.39 13.39
CA THR A 42 10.05 3.83 13.12
C THR A 42 11.43 4.25 12.63
N THR A 43 11.48 5.32 11.84
CA THR A 43 12.72 5.96 11.36
C THR A 43 12.55 7.48 11.41
N PRO A 44 13.62 8.28 11.21
CA PRO A 44 13.47 9.74 11.20
C PRO A 44 12.46 10.29 10.19
N ARG A 45 12.12 9.52 9.15
CA ARG A 45 11.15 9.92 8.12
C ARG A 45 9.82 9.17 8.20
N HIS A 46 9.69 8.17 9.07
CA HIS A 46 8.51 7.29 9.15
C HIS A 46 8.08 7.04 10.60
N THR A 47 6.80 7.24 10.89
CA THR A 47 6.17 6.87 12.16
C THR A 47 5.07 5.82 11.94
N THR A 48 4.65 5.16 13.01
CA THR A 48 3.55 4.17 12.96
C THR A 48 2.18 4.78 12.65
N ASP A 49 2.06 6.11 12.70
CA ASP A 49 0.82 6.82 12.39
C ASP A 49 0.64 7.05 10.88
N HIS A 50 1.71 6.88 10.10
CA HIS A 50 1.62 7.01 8.65
C HIS A 50 0.73 5.90 8.06
N PRO A 51 -0.20 6.23 7.14
CA PRO A 51 -0.98 5.22 6.44
C PRO A 51 -0.09 4.30 5.62
N MET A 52 -0.41 3.00 5.66
CA MET A 52 0.35 1.95 5.00
C MET A 52 -0.57 1.11 4.12
N GLN A 53 -0.19 0.90 2.86
CA GLN A 53 -0.87 -0.03 1.96
C GLN A 53 -0.27 -1.43 2.11
N CYS A 54 -1.13 -2.40 2.43
CA CYS A 54 -0.75 -3.82 2.41
C CYS A 54 -0.80 -4.34 0.96
N ILE A 55 0.31 -4.90 0.50
CA ILE A 55 0.49 -5.47 -0.83
C ILE A 55 0.82 -6.95 -0.66
N LEU A 56 -0.01 -7.82 -1.27
CA LEU A 56 0.19 -9.27 -1.24
C LEU A 56 1.05 -9.72 -2.41
N THR A 57 1.81 -10.80 -2.23
CA THR A 57 2.40 -11.50 -3.37
C THR A 57 1.30 -12.19 -4.17
N ARG A 58 1.55 -12.46 -5.45
CA ARG A 58 0.61 -13.19 -6.28
C ARG A 58 0.28 -14.58 -5.71
N ALA A 59 1.28 -15.28 -5.18
CA ALA A 59 1.06 -16.60 -4.58
C ALA A 59 0.17 -16.51 -3.33
N ASP A 60 0.40 -15.51 -2.47
CA ASP A 60 -0.44 -15.30 -1.28
C ASP A 60 -1.86 -14.91 -1.67
N PHE A 61 -2.01 -14.03 -2.67
CA PHE A 61 -3.31 -13.68 -3.23
C PHE A 61 -4.07 -14.93 -3.72
N ASP A 62 -3.42 -15.78 -4.53
CA ASP A 62 -4.03 -17.00 -5.04
C ASP A 62 -4.43 -17.97 -3.90
N VAL A 63 -3.74 -17.97 -2.76
CA VAL A 63 -4.12 -18.79 -1.59
C VAL A 63 -5.40 -18.26 -0.93
N PHE A 64 -5.55 -16.94 -0.81
CA PHE A 64 -6.71 -16.33 -0.15
C PHE A 64 -7.93 -16.21 -1.06
N TYR A 65 -7.72 -16.05 -2.37
CA TYR A 65 -8.75 -15.69 -3.35
C TYR A 65 -8.82 -16.61 -4.58
N GLY A 66 -8.06 -17.71 -4.63
CA GLY A 66 -7.85 -18.57 -5.81
C GLY A 66 -9.06 -19.31 -6.39
N GLY A 67 -10.28 -18.97 -5.97
CA GLY A 67 -11.52 -19.33 -6.66
C GLY A 67 -12.01 -18.26 -7.64
N GLU A 68 -11.47 -17.03 -7.56
CA GLU A 68 -11.85 -15.91 -8.43
C GLU A 68 -10.76 -15.66 -9.47
N ALA A 69 -11.17 -15.49 -10.74
CA ALA A 69 -10.24 -15.16 -11.81
C ALA A 69 -9.58 -13.80 -11.51
N LEU A 70 -8.28 -13.70 -11.78
CA LEU A 70 -7.59 -12.40 -11.75
C LEU A 70 -8.08 -11.53 -12.91
N THR A 71 -9.20 -10.86 -12.68
CA THR A 71 -9.68 -9.78 -13.53
C THR A 71 -8.99 -8.48 -13.10
N THR A 72 -9.15 -7.43 -13.92
CA THR A 72 -8.70 -6.07 -13.59
C THR A 72 -9.37 -5.54 -12.32
N GLU A 73 -10.49 -6.13 -11.92
CA GLU A 73 -11.22 -5.86 -10.67
C GLU A 73 -10.69 -6.77 -9.54
N GLN A 74 -9.38 -6.76 -9.30
CA GLN A 74 -8.84 -7.48 -8.15
C GLN A 74 -9.50 -6.95 -6.87
N PRO A 75 -9.95 -7.82 -5.94
CA PRO A 75 -10.34 -7.39 -4.59
C PRO A 75 -9.13 -6.77 -3.89
N GLN A 76 -9.01 -5.45 -4.05
CA GLN A 76 -7.99 -4.63 -3.43
C GLN A 76 -8.68 -3.84 -2.32
N ALA A 77 -8.22 -4.05 -1.10
CA ALA A 77 -8.60 -3.24 0.05
C ALA A 77 -7.62 -2.07 0.13
N TYR A 78 -7.88 -1.01 -0.64
CA TYR A 78 -7.04 0.17 -0.60
C TYR A 78 -7.16 0.88 0.74
N THR A 79 -6.07 1.50 1.14
CA THR A 79 -5.96 2.29 2.36
C THR A 79 -5.98 3.76 1.98
N CYS A 80 -6.83 4.54 2.65
CA CYS A 80 -6.87 5.98 2.48
C CYS A 80 -5.55 6.60 2.96
N PRO A 81 -4.83 7.34 2.10
CA PRO A 81 -3.55 7.94 2.44
C PRO A 81 -3.66 9.13 3.40
N HIS A 82 -4.86 9.60 3.72
CA HIS A 82 -5.08 10.73 4.65
C HIS A 82 -5.52 10.30 6.05
N CYS A 83 -6.23 9.17 6.18
CA CYS A 83 -6.79 8.74 7.47
C CYS A 83 -6.57 7.27 7.83
N SER A 84 -5.81 6.52 7.02
CA SER A 84 -5.46 5.12 7.26
C SER A 84 -6.64 4.13 7.31
N LYS A 85 -7.87 4.58 7.02
CA LYS A 85 -9.03 3.69 6.83
C LYS A 85 -8.77 2.77 5.64
N MET A 86 -9.13 1.50 5.77
CA MET A 86 -8.90 0.47 4.76
C MET A 86 -10.20 -0.19 4.32
N GLY A 87 -10.14 -0.93 3.21
CA GLY A 87 -11.29 -1.69 2.68
C GLY A 87 -12.02 -0.98 1.55
N TYR A 88 -11.38 0.00 0.91
CA TYR A 88 -11.96 0.71 -0.22
C TYR A 88 -11.62 0.02 -1.54
N SER A 89 -12.60 -0.04 -2.44
CA SER A 89 -12.33 -0.15 -3.89
C SER A 89 -11.72 1.15 -4.43
N GLU A 90 -11.25 1.14 -5.67
CA GLU A 90 -10.78 2.37 -6.35
C GLU A 90 -11.85 3.47 -6.34
N SER A 91 -13.08 3.14 -6.74
CA SER A 91 -14.20 4.10 -6.76
C SER A 91 -14.56 4.64 -5.38
N SER A 92 -14.72 3.75 -4.39
CA SER A 92 -15.11 4.16 -3.03
C SER A 92 -13.99 4.88 -2.28
N LEU A 93 -12.72 4.64 -2.64
CA LEU A 93 -11.61 5.41 -2.11
C LEU A 93 -11.68 6.85 -2.62
N HIS A 94 -11.88 7.04 -3.92
CA HIS A 94 -12.03 8.37 -4.49
C HIS A 94 -13.23 9.12 -3.87
N GLU A 95 -14.40 8.50 -3.83
CA GLU A 95 -15.59 9.07 -3.17
C GLU A 95 -15.32 9.46 -1.70
N HIS A 96 -14.61 8.61 -0.95
CA HIS A 96 -14.23 8.90 0.44
C HIS A 96 -13.28 10.09 0.55
N VAL A 97 -12.26 10.18 -0.32
CA VAL A 97 -11.29 11.29 -0.28
C VAL A 97 -11.97 12.61 -0.65
N THR A 98 -12.78 12.63 -1.71
CA THR A 98 -13.55 13.81 -2.10
C THR A 98 -14.53 14.27 -1.00
N ALA A 99 -15.18 13.34 -0.30
CA ALA A 99 -16.21 13.68 0.68
C ALA A 99 -15.62 14.09 2.06
N ASP A 100 -14.59 13.40 2.52
CA ASP A 100 -14.07 13.55 3.89
C ASP A 100 -12.76 14.36 3.96
N HIS A 101 -12.07 14.57 2.84
CA HIS A 101 -10.72 15.16 2.78
C HIS A 101 -10.55 16.24 1.70
N SER A 102 -11.64 16.91 1.27
CA SER A 102 -11.63 17.90 0.18
C SER A 102 -10.67 19.09 0.40
N ASP A 103 -10.32 19.40 1.65
CA ASP A 103 -9.50 20.56 2.01
C ASP A 103 -8.02 20.22 2.26
N LEU A 104 -7.64 18.95 2.14
CA LEU A 104 -6.29 18.47 2.45
C LEU A 104 -5.43 18.36 1.18
N SER A 105 -4.58 19.36 0.93
CA SER A 105 -3.64 19.38 -0.20
C SER A 105 -2.31 18.68 0.11
N ALA A 106 -2.33 17.54 0.81
CA ALA A 106 -1.12 16.84 1.20
C ALA A 106 -0.65 15.89 0.09
N GLU A 107 0.60 16.03 -0.36
CA GLU A 107 1.22 15.08 -1.28
C GLU A 107 1.32 13.70 -0.65
N VAL A 108 0.72 12.70 -1.30
CA VAL A 108 0.66 11.32 -0.83
C VAL A 108 1.02 10.34 -1.94
N VAL A 109 1.55 9.18 -1.56
CA VAL A 109 1.79 8.09 -2.52
C VAL A 109 0.46 7.44 -2.87
N CYS A 110 0.22 7.24 -4.15
CA CYS A 110 -1.02 6.65 -4.66
C CYS A 110 -1.12 5.16 -4.30
N PRO A 111 -2.07 4.73 -3.43
CA PRO A 111 -2.23 3.31 -3.06
C PRO A 111 -2.60 2.41 -4.24
N ILE A 112 -3.25 2.96 -5.27
CA ILE A 112 -3.66 2.23 -6.48
C ILE A 112 -2.41 1.95 -7.34
N CYS A 113 -1.66 2.98 -7.72
CA CYS A 113 -0.40 2.85 -8.46
C CYS A 113 0.61 1.96 -7.72
N ALA A 114 0.65 2.05 -6.39
CA ALA A 114 1.48 1.22 -5.52
C ALA A 114 1.18 -0.28 -5.60
N SER A 115 -0.09 -0.64 -5.84
CA SER A 115 -0.56 -2.02 -5.74
C SER A 115 -0.71 -2.69 -7.12
N LEU A 116 -0.88 -1.91 -8.19
CA LEU A 116 -1.11 -2.43 -9.54
C LEU A 116 0.14 -3.06 -10.16
N PRO A 117 0.01 -4.23 -10.82
CA PRO A 117 1.09 -4.78 -11.65
C PRO A 117 1.48 -3.81 -12.77
N GLY A 118 2.70 -3.27 -12.72
CA GLY A 118 3.20 -2.31 -13.71
C GLY A 118 2.88 -0.84 -13.42
N GLY A 119 2.18 -0.55 -12.31
CA GLY A 119 2.09 0.82 -11.77
C GLY A 119 3.43 1.29 -11.22
N ASP A 120 3.61 2.61 -11.11
CA ASP A 120 4.75 3.20 -10.41
C ASP A 120 4.50 3.13 -8.90
N PRO A 121 5.31 2.37 -8.13
CA PRO A 121 5.08 2.21 -6.71
C PRO A 121 5.17 3.51 -5.93
N ASN A 122 5.99 4.45 -6.40
CA ASN A 122 6.33 5.68 -5.71
C ASN A 122 5.64 6.89 -6.34
N HIS A 123 4.57 6.68 -7.12
CA HIS A 123 3.81 7.77 -7.71
C HIS A 123 3.18 8.61 -6.59
N VAL A 124 3.64 9.86 -6.48
CA VAL A 124 3.10 10.86 -5.55
C VAL A 124 2.08 11.71 -6.29
N THR A 125 0.93 11.94 -5.68
CA THR A 125 -0.15 12.77 -6.21
C THR A 125 -0.79 13.57 -5.07
N ASP A 126 -1.33 14.74 -5.42
CA ASP A 126 -2.22 15.56 -4.61
C ASP A 126 -3.69 15.43 -5.05
N ASP A 127 -3.94 14.72 -6.15
CA ASP A 127 -5.22 14.64 -6.85
C ASP A 127 -5.92 13.29 -6.59
N PHE A 128 -6.47 13.14 -5.38
CA PHE A 128 -7.41 12.07 -5.05
C PHE A 128 -8.83 12.57 -4.78
N ALA A 129 -9.02 13.89 -4.72
CA ALA A 129 -10.27 14.57 -4.41
C ALA A 129 -11.12 14.86 -5.65
#